data_AF-A0A852T0D9-F1
#
_entry.id   AF-A0A852T0D9-F1
#
_cell.length_a   1.000
_cell.length_b   1.000
_cell.length_c   1.000
_cell.angle_alpha   90.00
_cell.angle_beta   90.00
_cell.angle_gamma   90.00
#
_symmetry.space_group_name_H-M   'P 1'
#
loop_
_entity.id
_entity.type
_entity.pdbx_description
1 polymer ?
#
loop_
_entity_poly.entity_id
_entity_poly.type
_entity_poly.pdbx_seq_one_letter_code
_entity_poly.pdbx_strand_id
1 'polypeptide(L)'
;MFRFPREATRRRRPDPAVGSLLAGAMAGGIRDIYGHTVTYVPEDLVYVERLFTDLRTDDGFVGDEFTLQSLGCLIGEILVRTDGGRWSTAAPRRGVREDAGLAVVLPNGRTVNPIRAAYDRADRGADSSVIRFRQVALAS
;
A
#
# COMPACT_ATOMS: atom_id res chain seq x y z
N MET A 1 -40.40 -9.38 4.84
CA MET A 1 -39.41 -9.26 3.74
C MET A 1 -38.93 -7.82 3.71
N PHE A 2 -37.80 -7.51 4.36
CA PHE A 2 -37.28 -6.13 4.39
C PHE A 2 -36.42 -5.89 3.15
N ARG A 3 -36.88 -4.96 2.30
CA ARG A 3 -36.18 -4.51 1.11
C ARG A 3 -35.29 -3.33 1.52
N PHE A 4 -34.00 -3.56 1.63
CA PHE A 4 -33.04 -2.47 1.86
C PHE A 4 -33.05 -1.52 0.65
N PRO A 5 -33.13 -0.19 0.86
CA PRO A 5 -32.89 0.76 -0.21
C PRO A 5 -31.46 0.56 -0.72
N ARG A 6 -31.30 0.39 -2.03
CA ARG A 6 -30.00 0.62 -2.68
C ARG A 6 -29.75 2.12 -2.66
N GLU A 7 -29.31 2.66 -1.53
CA GLU A 7 -28.56 3.89 -1.55
C GLU A 7 -27.30 3.61 -2.37
N ALA A 8 -27.22 4.24 -3.54
CA ALA A 8 -25.96 4.43 -4.21
C ALA A 8 -25.12 5.32 -3.30
N THR A 9 -24.49 4.73 -2.28
CA THR A 9 -23.45 5.39 -1.51
C THR A 9 -22.41 5.78 -2.55
N ARG A 10 -22.36 7.06 -2.92
CA ARG A 10 -21.17 7.65 -3.53
C ARG A 10 -20.05 7.28 -2.58
N ARG A 11 -19.24 6.27 -2.92
CA ARG A 11 -18.06 5.92 -2.12
C ARG A 11 -17.25 7.20 -2.04
N ARG A 12 -17.28 7.85 -0.87
CA ARG A 12 -16.57 9.09 -0.63
C ARG A 12 -15.12 8.79 -0.96
N ARG A 13 -14.50 9.58 -1.85
CA ARG A 13 -13.07 9.41 -2.10
C ARG A 13 -12.34 9.50 -0.75
N PRO A 14 -11.44 8.57 -0.44
CA PRO A 14 -10.69 8.61 0.80
C PRO A 14 -9.90 9.92 0.85
N ASP A 15 -9.76 10.50 2.04
CA ASP A 15 -8.84 11.63 2.20
C ASP A 15 -7.40 11.12 1.94
N PRO A 16 -6.60 11.77 1.08
CA PRO A 16 -5.19 11.42 0.89
C PRO A 16 -4.40 11.27 2.21
N ALA A 17 -4.76 12.02 3.24
CA ALA A 17 -4.14 11.94 4.56
C ALA A 17 -4.28 10.56 5.24
N VAL A 18 -5.29 9.77 4.84
CA VAL A 18 -5.47 8.40 5.35
C VAL A 18 -4.27 7.52 5.01
N GLY A 19 -3.59 7.75 3.87
CA GLY A 19 -2.39 7.01 3.49
C GLY A 19 -1.29 7.14 4.54
N SER A 20 -0.93 8.37 4.91
CA SER A 20 0.08 8.63 5.96
C SER A 20 -0.36 8.13 7.34
N LEU A 21 -1.65 8.22 7.68
CA LEU A 21 -2.17 7.73 8.96
C LEU A 21 -2.01 6.20 9.09
N LEU A 22 -2.43 5.44 8.07
CA LEU A 22 -2.31 3.98 8.06
C LEU A 22 -0.85 3.53 8.03
N ALA A 23 0.02 4.25 7.29
CA ALA A 23 1.45 4.00 7.30
C ALA A 23 2.06 4.18 8.70
N GLY A 24 1.64 5.21 9.44
CA GLY A 24 2.05 5.45 10.82
C GLY A 24 1.59 4.34 11.77
N ALA A 25 0.32 3.93 11.67
CA ALA A 25 -0.21 2.83 12.46
C ALA A 25 0.53 1.51 12.18
N MET A 26 0.81 1.21 10.91
CA MET A 26 1.56 0.01 10.52
C MET A 26 2.99 0.04 11.06
N ALA A 27 3.70 1.17 10.93
CA ALA A 27 5.05 1.33 11.47
C ALA A 27 5.06 1.14 13.00
N GLY A 28 4.06 1.67 13.71
CA GLY A 28 3.86 1.43 15.14
C GLY A 28 3.66 -0.05 15.46
N GLY A 29 2.78 -0.74 14.73
CA GLY A 29 2.56 -2.18 14.89
C GLY A 29 3.81 -3.01 14.59
N ILE A 30 4.60 -2.64 13.57
CA ILE A 30 5.87 -3.31 13.26
C ILE A 30 6.85 -3.20 14.42
N ARG A 31 6.98 -2.02 15.01
CA ARG A 31 7.83 -1.81 16.20
C ARG A 31 7.34 -2.65 17.37
N ASP A 32 6.04 -2.60 17.66
CA ASP A 32 5.49 -3.20 18.87
C ASP A 32 5.46 -4.73 18.81
N ILE A 33 5.26 -5.32 17.63
CA ILE A 33 5.17 -6.78 17.45
C ILE A 33 6.53 -7.40 17.07
N TYR A 34 7.30 -6.74 16.21
CA TYR A 34 8.52 -7.30 15.63
C TYR A 34 9.80 -6.61 16.09
N GLY A 35 9.71 -5.57 16.93
CA GLY A 35 10.87 -4.86 17.47
C GLY A 35 11.63 -4.00 16.44
N HIS A 36 11.13 -3.87 15.20
CA HIS A 36 11.79 -3.11 14.15
C HIS A 36 11.24 -1.68 14.08
N THR A 37 12.12 -0.69 14.17
CA THR A 37 11.73 0.72 14.01
C THR A 37 11.85 1.13 12.56
N VAL A 38 10.70 1.39 11.93
CA VAL A 38 10.62 1.93 10.57
C VAL A 38 11.00 3.40 10.58
N THR A 39 11.95 3.80 9.75
CA THR A 39 12.48 5.18 9.67
C THR A 39 12.02 5.95 8.43
N TYR A 40 11.22 5.29 7.59
CA TYR A 40 10.75 5.74 6.29
C TYR A 40 11.88 6.05 5.30
N VAL A 41 12.92 5.22 5.29
CA VAL A 41 14.01 5.26 4.31
C VAL A 41 13.85 4.13 3.28
N PRO A 42 14.50 4.19 2.10
CA PRO A 42 14.36 3.14 1.09
C PRO A 42 14.74 1.74 1.61
N GLU A 43 15.67 1.65 2.56
CA GLU A 43 16.14 0.42 3.18
C GLU A 43 15.04 -0.29 3.99
N ASP A 44 14.03 0.45 4.49
CA ASP A 44 12.88 -0.16 5.18
C ASP A 44 12.07 -1.07 4.25
N LEU A 45 12.16 -0.88 2.92
CA LEU A 45 11.53 -1.80 1.96
C LEU A 45 12.15 -3.19 1.99
N VAL A 46 13.42 -3.33 2.40
CA VAL A 46 14.05 -4.66 2.60
C VAL A 46 13.39 -5.38 3.77
N TYR A 47 13.08 -4.65 4.84
CA TYR A 47 12.32 -5.21 5.96
C TYR A 47 10.90 -5.60 5.54
N VAL A 48 10.20 -4.72 4.83
CA VAL A 48 8.84 -4.98 4.34
C VAL A 48 8.82 -6.21 3.41
N GLU A 49 9.80 -6.36 2.53
CA GLU A 49 9.95 -7.57 1.69
C GLU A 49 10.09 -8.85 2.50
N ARG A 50 10.94 -8.81 3.53
CA ARG A 50 11.13 -9.95 4.41
C ARG A 50 9.84 -10.26 5.16
N LEU A 51 9.14 -9.25 5.66
CA LEU A 51 7.87 -9.43 6.35
C LEU A 51 6.82 -10.13 5.47
N PHE A 52 6.74 -9.81 4.17
CA PHE A 52 5.86 -10.54 3.24
C PHE A 52 6.25 -12.01 3.08
N THR A 53 7.53 -12.32 3.22
CA THR A 53 8.03 -13.70 3.18
C THR A 53 7.74 -14.42 4.49
N ASP A 54 7.96 -13.77 5.63
CA ASP A 54 7.74 -14.32 6.97
C ASP A 54 6.25 -14.58 7.23
N LEU A 55 5.37 -13.74 6.68
CA LEU A 55 3.90 -13.89 6.76
C LEU A 55 3.34 -14.86 5.72
N ARG A 56 4.17 -15.48 4.88
CA ARG A 56 3.68 -16.43 3.87
C ARG A 56 3.69 -17.86 4.42
N THR A 57 2.59 -18.56 4.16
CA THR A 57 2.40 -19.99 4.42
C THR A 57 2.08 -20.71 3.12
N ASP A 58 1.99 -22.04 3.16
CA ASP A 58 1.56 -22.85 2.01
C ASP A 58 0.14 -22.47 1.53
N ASP A 59 -0.71 -21.97 2.43
CA ASP A 59 -2.07 -21.51 2.13
C ASP A 59 -2.12 -20.02 1.68
N GLY A 60 -0.97 -19.36 1.59
CA GLY A 60 -0.84 -17.96 1.16
C GLY A 60 -0.43 -17.00 2.27
N PHE A 61 -0.69 -15.71 2.05
CA PHE A 61 -0.31 -14.64 2.99
C PHE A 61 -1.21 -14.62 4.23
N VAL A 62 -0.59 -14.65 5.40
CA VAL A 62 -1.23 -14.57 6.71
C VAL A 62 -1.40 -13.10 7.09
N GLY A 63 -2.56 -12.56 6.75
CA GLY A 63 -2.98 -11.21 7.12
C GLY A 63 -4.31 -10.86 6.46
N ASP A 64 -5.05 -9.96 7.07
CA ASP A 64 -6.33 -9.51 6.54
C ASP A 64 -6.15 -8.39 5.49
N GLU A 65 -7.27 -7.99 4.89
CA GLU A 65 -7.30 -6.91 3.91
C GLU A 65 -6.73 -5.60 4.47
N PHE A 66 -7.01 -5.33 5.75
CA PHE A 66 -6.54 -4.13 6.43
C PHE A 66 -5.01 -4.13 6.62
N THR A 67 -4.42 -5.28 6.93
CA THR A 67 -2.97 -5.47 7.04
C THR A 67 -2.29 -5.18 5.70
N LEU A 68 -2.81 -5.74 4.61
CA LEU A 68 -2.29 -5.49 3.26
C LEU A 68 -2.44 -4.03 2.84
N GLN A 69 -3.58 -3.42 3.13
CA GLN A 69 -3.80 -2.00 2.88
C GLN A 69 -2.79 -1.14 3.66
N SER A 70 -2.56 -1.46 4.93
CA SER A 70 -1.65 -0.73 5.81
C SER A 70 -0.18 -0.90 5.41
N LEU A 71 0.24 -2.10 5.01
CA LEU A 71 1.55 -2.35 4.40
C LEU A 71 1.72 -1.57 3.08
N GLY A 72 0.70 -1.56 2.23
CA GLY A 72 0.65 -0.73 1.03
C GLY A 72 0.78 0.76 1.31
N CYS A 73 0.11 1.24 2.36
CA CYS A 73 0.25 2.62 2.82
C CYS A 73 1.66 2.90 3.33
N LEU A 74 2.27 1.98 4.08
CA LEU A 74 3.66 2.12 4.51
C LEU A 74 4.64 2.22 3.33
N ILE A 75 4.51 1.36 2.32
CA ILE A 75 5.31 1.43 1.08
C ILE A 75 5.13 2.79 0.41
N GLY A 76 3.90 3.29 0.32
CA GLY A 76 3.60 4.60 -0.26
C GLY A 76 4.18 5.76 0.53
N GLU A 77 4.15 5.70 1.87
CA GLU A 77 4.70 6.74 2.74
C GLU A 77 6.23 6.82 2.63
N ILE A 78 6.91 5.68 2.42
CA ILE A 78 8.34 5.67 2.06
C ILE A 78 8.54 6.46 0.76
N LEU A 79 7.78 6.21 -0.30
CA LEU A 79 7.88 6.99 -1.55
C LEU A 79 7.60 8.49 -1.34
N VAL A 80 6.64 8.83 -0.50
CA VAL A 80 6.31 10.23 -0.18
C VAL A 80 7.49 10.93 0.50
N ARG A 81 8.10 10.28 1.49
CA ARG A 81 9.18 10.88 2.28
C ARG A 81 10.53 10.85 1.59
N THR A 82 10.86 9.78 0.87
CA THR A 82 12.20 9.59 0.28
C THR A 82 12.28 10.10 -1.15
N ASP A 83 11.18 10.04 -1.90
CA ASP A 83 11.19 10.25 -3.35
C ASP A 83 10.38 11.49 -3.77
N GLY A 84 9.96 12.32 -2.81
CA GLY A 84 9.16 13.51 -3.06
C GLY A 84 7.75 13.21 -3.59
N GLY A 85 7.26 12.00 -3.35
CA GLY A 85 5.89 11.63 -3.70
C GLY A 85 4.85 12.44 -2.91
N ARG A 86 3.62 12.44 -3.40
CA ARG A 86 2.46 12.97 -2.67
C ARG A 86 1.29 12.00 -2.72
N TRP A 87 0.63 11.80 -1.59
CA TRP A 87 -0.63 11.08 -1.55
C TRP A 87 -1.67 11.80 -2.39
N SER A 88 -2.45 11.02 -3.14
CA SER A 88 -3.51 11.51 -4.00
C SER A 88 -4.65 10.52 -4.03
N THR A 89 -5.87 11.03 -4.16
CA THR A 89 -7.00 10.17 -4.54
C THR A 89 -6.88 9.88 -6.03
N ALA A 90 -6.56 8.64 -6.40
CA ALA A 90 -6.63 8.27 -7.81
C ALA A 90 -8.11 8.32 -8.24
N ALA A 91 -8.42 9.10 -9.28
CA ALA A 91 -9.65 8.85 -10.02
C ALA A 91 -9.53 7.45 -10.66
N PRO A 92 -10.57 6.60 -10.61
CA PRO A 92 -10.52 5.33 -11.32
C PRO A 92 -10.21 5.61 -12.80
N ARG A 93 -9.06 5.16 -13.30
CA ARG A 93 -8.91 5.02 -14.76
C ARG A 93 -9.92 3.94 -15.16
N ARG A 94 -10.79 4.28 -16.12
CA ARG A 94 -11.87 3.42 -16.61
C ARG A 94 -11.30 2.01 -16.90
N GLY A 95 -11.76 1.00 -16.16
CA GLY A 95 -11.36 -0.41 -16.36
C GLY A 95 -10.39 -1.02 -15.33
N VAL A 96 -9.91 -0.27 -14.33
CA VAL A 96 -9.09 -0.83 -13.23
C VAL A 96 -9.98 -1.19 -12.04
N ARG A 97 -9.76 -2.37 -11.42
CA ARG A 97 -10.43 -2.79 -10.17
C ARG A 97 -10.32 -1.67 -9.14
N GLU A 98 -11.38 -1.46 -8.36
CA GLU A 98 -11.46 -0.43 -7.31
C GLU A 98 -10.47 -0.71 -6.18
N ASP A 99 -9.19 -0.42 -6.39
CA ASP A 99 -8.18 -0.54 -5.35
C ASP A 99 -8.20 0.73 -4.49
N ALA A 100 -8.76 0.65 -3.28
CA ALA A 100 -8.67 1.57 -2.12
C ALA A 100 -8.75 3.11 -2.32
N GLY A 101 -8.89 3.63 -3.55
CA GLY A 101 -8.94 5.05 -3.90
C GLY A 101 -7.65 5.84 -3.70
N LEU A 102 -6.55 5.26 -3.19
CA LEU A 102 -5.31 5.95 -2.84
C LEU A 102 -4.17 5.60 -3.80
N ALA A 103 -3.39 6.61 -4.16
CA ALA A 103 -2.18 6.49 -4.98
C ALA A 103 -1.13 7.51 -4.53
N VAL A 104 0.11 7.29 -4.97
CA VAL A 104 1.21 8.26 -4.82
C VAL A 104 1.53 8.84 -6.18
N VAL A 105 1.57 10.17 -6.27
CA VAL A 105 2.05 10.91 -7.45
C VAL A 105 3.49 11.31 -7.20
N LEU A 106 4.39 10.87 -8.06
CA LEU A 106 5.82 11.13 -7.97
C LEU A 106 6.23 12.41 -8.72
N PRO A 107 7.41 13.00 -8.44
CA PRO A 107 7.90 14.19 -9.12
C PRO A 107 8.04 14.04 -10.64
N ASN A 108 8.30 12.82 -11.13
CA ASN A 108 8.34 12.49 -12.56
C ASN A 108 6.94 12.43 -13.22
N GLY A 109 5.87 12.80 -12.51
CA GLY A 109 4.49 12.82 -13.01
C GLY A 109 3.79 11.47 -12.98
N ARG A 110 4.48 10.38 -12.61
CA ARG A 110 3.88 9.06 -12.55
C ARG A 110 2.97 8.93 -11.33
N THR A 111 1.84 8.28 -11.54
CA THR A 111 0.91 7.89 -10.46
C THR A 111 1.03 6.39 -10.24
N VAL A 112 1.39 5.98 -9.04
CA VAL A 112 1.58 4.57 -8.67
C VAL A 112 0.66 4.17 -7.54
N ASN A 113 0.27 2.90 -7.51
CA ASN A 113 -0.60 2.34 -6.48
C ASN A 113 0.20 1.39 -5.58
N PRO A 114 0.72 1.87 -4.43
CA PRO A 114 1.51 1.03 -3.53
C PRO A 114 0.67 0.00 -2.78
N ILE A 115 -0.64 0.24 -2.64
CA ILE A 115 -1.59 -0.73 -2.09
C ILE A 115 -1.68 -1.92 -3.06
N ARG A 116 -1.88 -1.67 -4.35
CA ARG A 116 -1.87 -2.73 -5.36
C ARG A 116 -0.56 -3.51 -5.36
N ALA A 117 0.59 -2.83 -5.21
CA ALA A 117 1.88 -3.50 -5.11
C ALA A 117 1.98 -4.46 -3.91
N ALA A 118 1.42 -4.08 -2.75
CA ALA A 118 1.33 -4.95 -1.58
C ALA A 118 0.46 -6.19 -1.85
N TYR A 119 -0.71 -6.03 -2.47
CA TYR A 119 -1.55 -7.17 -2.88
C TYR A 119 -0.84 -8.07 -3.88
N ASP A 120 -0.22 -7.50 -4.92
CA ASP A 120 0.52 -8.28 -5.91
C ASP A 120 1.68 -9.05 -5.27
N ARG A 121 2.35 -8.47 -4.26
CA ARG A 121 3.40 -9.15 -3.48
C ARG A 121 2.86 -10.28 -2.60
N ALA A 122 1.72 -10.07 -1.95
CA ALA A 122 1.07 -11.05 -1.10
C ALA A 122 0.52 -12.24 -1.91
N ASP A 123 0.01 -11.99 -3.11
CA ASP A 123 -0.56 -12.98 -4.02
C ASP A 123 0.56 -13.75 -4.75
N ARG A 124 1.41 -13.04 -5.49
CA ARG A 124 2.37 -13.65 -6.43
C ARG A 124 3.70 -14.03 -5.80
N GLY A 125 3.97 -13.64 -4.56
CA GLY A 125 5.19 -14.04 -3.87
C GLY A 125 6.43 -13.45 -4.52
N ALA A 126 7.43 -14.31 -4.77
CA ALA A 126 8.72 -13.91 -5.36
C ALA A 126 8.60 -13.33 -6.79
N ASP A 127 7.50 -13.59 -7.50
CA ASP A 127 7.25 -13.02 -8.83
C ASP A 127 6.83 -11.53 -8.78
N SER A 128 6.62 -11.00 -7.58
CA SER A 128 6.38 -9.58 -7.33
C SER A 128 7.35 -9.07 -6.27
N SER A 129 7.74 -7.80 -6.37
CA SER A 129 8.61 -7.19 -5.37
C SER A 129 8.26 -5.72 -5.18
N VAL A 130 8.19 -5.30 -3.92
CA VAL A 130 7.94 -3.90 -3.53
C VAL A 130 9.19 -3.04 -3.76
N ILE A 131 10.39 -3.62 -3.68
CA ILE A 131 11.64 -2.97 -4.07
C ILE A 131 11.65 -2.72 -5.58
N ARG A 132 11.36 -3.76 -6.38
CA ARG A 132 11.26 -3.62 -7.84
C ARG A 132 10.17 -2.64 -8.24
N PHE A 133 9.03 -2.65 -7.55
CA PHE A 133 7.96 -1.68 -7.73
C PHE A 133 8.47 -0.24 -7.56
N ARG A 134 9.22 0.06 -6.48
CA ARG A 134 9.83 1.39 -6.29
C ARG A 134 10.80 1.74 -7.42
N GLN A 135 11.70 0.83 -7.79
CA GLN A 135 12.66 1.06 -8.88
C GLN A 135 11.94 1.39 -10.19
N VAL A 136 10.92 0.59 -10.53
CA VAL A 136 10.09 0.82 -11.71
C VAL A 136 9.35 2.14 -11.59
N ALA A 137 8.84 2.54 -10.43
CA ALA A 137 8.12 3.80 -10.23
C ALA A 137 9.00 5.04 -10.46
N LEU A 138 10.28 4.95 -10.11
CA LEU A 138 11.25 6.04 -10.24
C LEU A 138 11.93 6.11 -11.62
N ALA A 139 11.81 5.06 -12.45
CA ALA A 139 12.33 5.08 -13.81
C ALA A 139 11.67 6.18 -14.66
N SER A 140 12.50 6.90 -15.43
CA SER A 140 12.10 7.97 -16.37
C SER A 140 11.60 7.40 -17.69
#